data_AF-A0A6J1CFQ7-F1
#
_entry.id   AF-A0A6J1CFQ7-F1
#
_cell.length_a   1.000
_cell.length_b   1.000
_cell.length_c   1.000
_cell.angle_alpha   90.00
_cell.angle_beta   90.00
_cell.angle_gamma   90.00
#
_symmetry.space_group_name_H-M   'P 1'
#
loop_
_entity.id
_entity.type
_entity.pdbx_description
1 polymer ?
#
loop_
_entity_poly.entity_id
_entity_poly.type
_entity_poly.pdbx_seq_one_letter_code
_entity_poly.pdbx_strand_id
1 'polypeptide(L)'
;MAIATVTAPRSPKINYSPDRPKMADSGSGLPPFNDDESTHEGVPNIPVEIVSDEEMALIEAALAAARSSISSSSSSAINSSSSSKILFNARSIQSITLLSKRGLSAAHPDIEDLCKTASTQKRVKVNESLLHRFRRKKGFAVTDFTGTEWCEKQKVFSLHSGSREKTKAVEAGIARHAMLEAEVVKKAKVQVKSAEDRWALKLLNFTFGVNQLLFEGLTRELPVMGLIEGVWMVGVIDEVRMLETDTGRMLMLVDTKTRSRDTVPAEPQQRNGKLQLMCYKYILDSLIPDGFSSRQFFDFFSLNPYSTLSEEITESITSFGFTAKI
;
A
#
# COMPACT_ATOMS: atom_id res chain seq x y z
N MET A 1 24.08 -8.84 -9.63
CA MET A 1 23.67 -9.44 -8.34
C MET A 1 22.99 -8.35 -7.53
N ALA A 2 21.76 -8.56 -7.07
CA ALA A 2 21.06 -7.61 -6.22
C ALA A 2 21.13 -8.08 -4.76
N ILE A 3 21.39 -7.17 -3.82
CA ILE A 3 21.33 -7.47 -2.40
C ILE A 3 19.96 -7.01 -1.91
N ALA A 4 19.23 -7.90 -1.25
CA ALA A 4 17.98 -7.60 -0.56
C ALA A 4 18.13 -7.89 0.93
N THR A 5 17.08 -7.62 1.71
CA THR A 5 17.09 -7.84 3.15
C THR A 5 15.95 -8.76 3.55
N VAL A 6 16.28 -9.78 4.33
CA VAL A 6 15.29 -10.59 5.03
C VAL A 6 15.16 -10.09 6.47
N THR A 7 13.92 -10.06 6.93
CA THR A 7 13.49 -9.48 8.20
C THR A 7 13.44 -10.63 9.21
N ALA A 8 14.16 -10.54 10.34
CA ALA A 8 14.28 -11.61 11.33
C ALA A 8 13.92 -11.13 12.76
N PRO A 9 13.26 -11.97 13.59
CA PRO A 9 12.77 -11.53 14.88
C PRO A 9 13.94 -11.19 15.78
N ARG A 10 13.77 -10.14 16.57
CA ARG A 10 14.74 -9.86 17.63
C ARG A 10 14.51 -10.89 18.73
N SER A 11 15.55 -11.64 19.09
CA SER A 11 15.48 -12.58 20.22
C SER A 11 14.99 -11.84 21.47
N PRO A 12 14.08 -12.45 22.27
CA PRO A 12 13.58 -11.82 23.48
C PRO A 12 14.77 -11.47 24.37
N LYS A 13 14.79 -10.23 24.89
CA LYS A 13 15.74 -9.84 25.92
C LYS A 13 15.38 -10.60 27.19
N ILE A 14 15.97 -11.78 27.39
CA ILE A 14 15.95 -12.46 28.68
C ILE A 14 16.82 -11.60 29.60
N ASN A 15 16.20 -10.78 30.44
CA ASN A 15 16.89 -10.10 31.53
C ASN A 15 17.28 -11.17 32.56
N TYR A 16 18.46 -11.77 32.38
CA TYR A 16 19.10 -12.56 33.41
C TYR A 16 19.61 -11.57 34.48
N SER A 17 18.92 -11.51 35.62
CA SER A 17 19.40 -10.81 36.80
C SER A 17 20.35 -11.74 37.55
N PRO A 18 21.66 -11.46 37.65
CA PRO A 18 22.52 -12.22 38.53
C PRO A 18 22.35 -11.73 39.98
N ASP A 19 22.35 -12.69 40.89
CA ASP A 19 22.23 -12.56 42.33
C ASP A 19 23.02 -11.40 42.96
N ARG A 20 22.39 -10.69 43.91
CA ARG A 20 23.05 -9.77 44.83
C ARG A 20 23.23 -10.46 46.19
N PRO A 21 24.45 -10.53 46.77
CA PRO A 21 24.64 -11.04 48.12
C PRO A 21 24.20 -10.03 49.19
N LYS A 22 23.81 -10.56 50.36
CA LYS A 22 23.35 -9.83 51.55
C LYS A 22 24.49 -9.08 52.29
N MET A 23 24.17 -7.85 52.67
CA MET A 23 24.39 -7.14 53.95
C MET A 23 25.80 -7.08 54.57
N ALA A 24 26.29 -5.84 54.71
CA ALA A 24 26.97 -5.35 55.91
C ALA A 24 26.73 -3.83 56.07
N ASP A 25 26.57 -3.43 57.33
CA ASP A 25 26.12 -2.15 57.88
C ASP A 25 27.27 -1.14 58.04
N SER A 26 26.97 0.17 57.93
CA SER A 26 27.48 1.31 58.74
C SER A 26 27.32 2.66 58.02
N GLY A 27 26.76 3.63 58.74
CA GLY A 27 26.14 4.84 58.19
C GLY A 27 26.96 6.13 58.14
N SER A 28 26.29 7.19 57.68
CA SER A 28 26.35 8.60 58.12
C SER A 28 25.65 9.47 57.05
N GLY A 29 24.87 10.45 57.51
CA GLY A 29 23.76 11.02 56.76
C GLY A 29 24.05 12.18 55.79
N LEU A 30 22.98 12.58 55.11
CA LEU A 30 22.74 13.86 54.40
C LEU A 30 21.20 14.03 54.23
N PRO A 31 20.69 15.28 54.12
CA PRO A 31 19.31 15.68 54.46
C PRO A 31 18.26 15.34 53.37
N PRO A 32 16.95 15.49 53.67
CA PRO A 32 15.89 15.10 52.75
C PRO A 32 15.86 16.01 51.51
N PHE A 33 15.87 15.41 50.32
CA PHE A 33 15.60 16.09 49.06
C PHE A 33 14.10 16.39 48.97
N ASN A 34 13.80 17.66 48.71
CA ASN A 34 12.46 18.17 48.48
C ASN A 34 11.83 17.53 47.23
N ASP A 35 10.53 17.24 47.32
CA ASP A 35 9.68 16.90 46.19
C ASP A 35 9.53 18.13 45.27
N ASP A 36 10.47 18.30 44.33
CA ASP A 36 10.29 19.20 43.19
C ASP A 36 9.60 18.44 42.05
N GLU A 37 8.28 18.51 42.10
CA GLU A 37 7.37 18.31 40.97
C GLU A 37 7.73 19.34 39.88
N SER A 38 8.60 18.95 38.94
CA SER A 38 8.89 19.77 37.76
C SER A 38 8.99 18.93 36.48
N THR A 39 7.93 19.09 35.68
CA THR A 39 7.99 19.18 34.20
C THR A 39 8.61 18.01 33.45
N HIS A 40 7.81 16.97 33.22
CA HIS A 40 7.84 16.30 31.92
C HIS A 40 7.28 17.30 30.89
N GLU A 41 8.16 18.15 30.35
CA GLU A 41 7.84 18.99 29.21
C GLU A 41 7.31 18.12 28.05
N GLY A 42 6.05 18.38 27.73
CA GLY A 42 5.45 18.34 26.41
C GLY A 42 6.09 17.44 25.36
N VAL A 43 5.80 16.14 25.43
CA VAL A 43 5.57 15.43 24.17
C VAL A 43 4.24 15.97 23.65
N PRO A 44 4.20 16.71 22.52
CA PRO A 44 2.93 17.12 21.95
C PRO A 44 2.12 15.84 21.71
N ASN A 45 0.94 15.76 22.31
CA ASN A 45 0.02 14.65 22.11
C ASN A 45 -0.51 14.81 20.68
N ILE A 46 0.21 14.25 19.71
CA ILE A 46 -0.12 14.36 18.29
C ILE A 46 -1.46 13.65 18.10
N PRO A 47 -2.54 14.35 17.69
CA PRO A 47 -3.82 13.70 17.45
C PRO A 47 -3.65 12.63 16.37
N VAL A 48 -3.99 11.39 16.70
CA VAL A 48 -4.10 10.32 15.70
C VAL A 48 -5.45 10.49 15.00
N GLU A 49 -5.41 10.79 13.71
CA GLU A 49 -6.62 10.82 12.89
C GLU A 49 -6.99 9.39 12.49
N ILE A 50 -8.18 8.95 12.89
CA ILE A 50 -8.71 7.62 12.56
C ILE A 50 -9.63 7.75 11.35
N VAL A 51 -9.42 6.91 10.34
CA VAL A 51 -10.37 6.79 9.22
C VAL A 51 -11.61 6.07 9.73
N SER A 52 -12.75 6.72 9.65
CA SER A 52 -14.03 6.19 10.12
C SER A 52 -14.60 5.11 9.19
N ASP A 53 -15.48 4.25 9.71
CA ASP A 53 -16.19 3.25 8.91
C ASP A 53 -17.08 3.88 7.83
N GLU A 54 -17.61 5.09 8.07
CA GLU A 54 -18.38 5.85 7.07
C GLU A 54 -17.48 6.27 5.90
N GLU A 55 -16.28 6.79 6.17
CA GLU A 55 -15.30 7.13 5.12
C GLU A 55 -14.89 5.89 4.31
N MET A 56 -14.71 4.74 4.97
CA MET A 56 -14.47 3.45 4.30
C MET A 56 -15.62 3.06 3.36
N ALA A 57 -16.86 3.14 3.84
CA ALA A 57 -18.05 2.76 3.07
C ALA A 57 -18.24 3.61 1.80
N LEU A 58 -17.87 4.90 1.84
CA LEU A 58 -17.93 5.78 0.67
C LEU A 58 -17.02 5.30 -0.47
N ILE A 59 -15.85 4.75 -0.15
CA ILE A 59 -14.94 4.21 -1.16
C ILE A 59 -15.47 2.90 -1.73
N GLU A 60 -15.97 2.00 -0.88
CA GLU A 60 -16.58 0.75 -1.34
C GLU A 60 -17.76 1.03 -2.28
N ALA A 61 -18.61 2.00 -1.93
CA ALA A 61 -19.72 2.43 -2.78
C ALA A 61 -19.23 3.01 -4.12
N ALA A 62 -18.17 3.83 -4.10
CA ALA A 62 -17.57 4.38 -5.31
C ALA A 62 -16.97 3.30 -6.22
N LEU A 63 -16.25 2.33 -5.65
CA LEU A 63 -15.72 1.17 -6.38
C LEU A 63 -16.87 0.33 -6.95
N ALA A 64 -17.91 0.05 -6.17
CA ALA A 64 -19.10 -0.69 -6.63
C ALA A 64 -19.84 0.04 -7.77
N ALA A 65 -19.95 1.37 -7.72
CA ALA A 65 -20.53 2.17 -8.79
C ALA A 65 -19.67 2.14 -10.06
N ALA A 66 -18.34 2.21 -9.92
CA ALA A 66 -17.42 2.10 -11.05
C ALA A 66 -17.55 0.75 -11.76
N ARG A 67 -17.77 -0.35 -11.03
CA ARG A 67 -18.03 -1.69 -11.59
C ARG A 67 -19.25 -1.70 -12.52
N SER A 68 -20.33 -1.02 -12.15
CA SER A 68 -21.56 -0.94 -12.96
C SER A 68 -21.31 -0.32 -14.34
N SER A 69 -20.40 0.66 -14.40
CA SER A 69 -19.97 1.30 -15.66
C SER A 69 -19.11 0.38 -16.54
N ILE A 70 -18.33 -0.52 -15.94
CA ILE A 70 -17.43 -1.44 -16.66
C ILE A 70 -18.19 -2.69 -17.15
N SER A 71 -19.12 -3.23 -16.36
CA SER A 71 -20.00 -4.34 -16.76
C SER A 71 -20.94 -3.97 -17.92
N SER A 72 -21.16 -2.68 -18.17
CA SER A 72 -21.90 -2.17 -19.34
C SER A 72 -21.12 -2.33 -20.66
N SER A 73 -19.82 -2.62 -20.60
CA SER A 73 -18.94 -2.68 -21.79
C SER A 73 -18.62 -4.11 -22.26
N SER A 74 -19.13 -5.14 -21.57
CA SER A 74 -18.79 -6.54 -21.85
C SER A 74 -20.00 -7.49 -21.80
N SER A 75 -21.11 -7.11 -22.44
CA SER A 75 -22.14 -8.08 -22.85
C SER A 75 -22.91 -7.61 -24.09
N SER A 76 -22.41 -7.98 -25.26
CA SER A 76 -23.22 -8.02 -26.48
C SER A 76 -23.86 -9.41 -26.61
N ALA A 77 -25.08 -9.56 -26.10
CA ALA A 77 -26.00 -10.62 -26.48
C ALA A 77 -27.45 -10.19 -26.20
N ILE A 78 -28.04 -9.60 -27.25
CA ILE A 78 -29.43 -9.67 -27.70
C ILE A 78 -30.41 -10.42 -26.77
N ASN A 79 -31.34 -9.69 -26.14
CA ASN A 79 -32.78 -9.97 -26.20
C ASN A 79 -33.59 -8.77 -25.67
N SER A 80 -34.71 -8.52 -26.34
CA SER A 80 -35.51 -7.30 -26.28
C SER A 80 -36.41 -7.15 -25.05
N SER A 81 -36.72 -5.88 -24.76
CA SER A 81 -37.91 -5.33 -24.09
C SER A 81 -38.13 -5.62 -22.60
N SER A 82 -37.77 -4.66 -21.74
CA SER A 82 -38.80 -3.85 -21.03
C SER A 82 -38.19 -2.66 -20.29
N SER A 83 -38.96 -1.58 -20.31
CA SER A 83 -38.67 -0.23 -19.85
C SER A 83 -38.33 -0.11 -18.37
N SER A 84 -37.30 0.66 -18.05
CA SER A 84 -37.24 1.41 -16.79
C SER A 84 -36.49 2.72 -17.00
N LYS A 85 -37.28 3.79 -17.10
CA LYS A 85 -36.85 5.18 -17.16
C LYS A 85 -36.28 5.55 -15.79
N ILE A 86 -35.01 5.94 -15.72
CA ILE A 86 -34.48 6.69 -14.57
C ILE A 86 -34.14 8.09 -15.06
N LEU A 87 -34.99 9.04 -14.65
CA LEU A 87 -34.84 10.48 -14.85
C LEU A 87 -33.73 11.00 -13.94
N PHE A 88 -32.59 11.37 -14.52
CA PHE A 88 -31.67 12.29 -13.85
C PHE A 88 -32.19 13.73 -14.05
N ASN A 89 -32.90 14.23 -13.04
CA ASN A 89 -33.13 15.67 -12.86
C ASN A 89 -31.81 16.33 -12.42
N ALA A 90 -30.96 16.68 -13.38
CA ALA A 90 -29.84 17.59 -13.15
C ALA A 90 -30.34 19.03 -13.24
N ARG A 91 -30.27 19.76 -12.12
CA ARG A 91 -30.59 21.19 -12.05
C ARG A 91 -29.73 21.97 -13.04
N SER A 92 -30.44 22.69 -13.90
CA SER A 92 -30.00 23.77 -14.79
C SER A 92 -28.84 24.62 -14.25
N ILE A 93 -27.71 24.60 -14.96
CA ILE A 93 -26.74 25.70 -14.93
C ILE A 93 -26.98 26.51 -16.21
N GLN A 94 -27.60 27.67 -16.02
CA GLN A 94 -27.83 28.64 -17.08
C GLN A 94 -26.50 29.20 -17.60
N SER A 95 -26.50 29.36 -18.92
CA SER A 95 -25.43 29.77 -19.79
C SER A 95 -24.98 31.21 -19.53
N ILE A 96 -23.66 31.45 -19.56
CA ILE A 96 -23.10 32.77 -19.86
C ILE A 96 -22.49 32.69 -21.26
N THR A 97 -23.29 33.10 -22.25
CA THR A 97 -22.91 33.26 -23.65
C THR A 97 -22.33 34.66 -23.83
N LEU A 98 -21.04 34.80 -24.12
CA LEU A 98 -20.50 36.00 -24.77
C LEU A 98 -19.35 35.66 -25.74
N LEU A 99 -19.74 35.58 -27.02
CA LEU A 99 -19.06 36.14 -28.20
C LEU A 99 -17.52 36.06 -28.31
N SER A 100 -17.05 35.22 -29.24
CA SER A 100 -16.16 35.70 -30.31
C SER A 100 -16.31 34.82 -31.56
N LYS A 101 -16.96 35.39 -32.58
CA LYS A 101 -16.93 34.89 -33.96
C LYS A 101 -15.62 35.36 -34.59
N ARG A 102 -14.73 34.44 -34.93
CA ARG A 102 -13.92 34.51 -36.17
C ARG A 102 -13.81 33.10 -36.74
N GLY A 103 -14.51 32.88 -37.85
CA GLY A 103 -14.37 31.68 -38.65
C GLY A 103 -13.16 31.78 -39.57
N LEU A 104 -12.41 30.68 -39.66
CA LEU A 104 -11.66 30.31 -40.86
C LEU A 104 -11.77 28.79 -41.02
N SER A 105 -12.05 28.42 -42.27
CA SER A 105 -12.51 27.14 -42.78
C SER A 105 -11.47 26.02 -42.72
N ALA A 106 -11.84 24.88 -42.14
CA ALA A 106 -11.47 23.55 -42.62
C ALA A 106 -12.49 22.54 -42.06
N ALA A 107 -13.31 21.95 -42.94
CA ALA A 107 -14.24 20.90 -42.57
C ALA A 107 -13.43 19.69 -42.04
N HIS A 108 -13.47 19.46 -40.74
CA HIS A 108 -12.94 18.25 -40.12
C HIS A 108 -14.06 17.21 -40.11
N PRO A 109 -13.84 15.99 -40.64
CA PRO A 109 -14.86 14.94 -40.58
C PRO A 109 -15.17 14.62 -39.12
N ASP A 110 -16.47 14.58 -38.82
CA ASP A 110 -17.01 14.18 -37.53
C ASP A 110 -16.67 12.70 -37.26
N ILE A 111 -16.36 12.36 -36.02
CA ILE A 111 -15.72 11.07 -35.65
C ILE A 111 -16.68 9.88 -35.73
N GLU A 112 -17.97 10.10 -35.99
CA GLU A 112 -19.00 9.07 -35.82
C GLU A 112 -19.36 8.27 -37.09
N ASP A 113 -18.73 8.51 -38.25
CA ASP A 113 -19.19 7.89 -39.52
C ASP A 113 -18.12 7.12 -40.34
N LEU A 114 -16.98 6.73 -39.74
CA LEU A 114 -15.97 5.91 -40.45
C LEU A 114 -16.09 4.41 -40.16
N CYS A 115 -17.29 3.86 -40.32
CA CYS A 115 -17.49 2.42 -40.43
C CYS A 115 -18.40 2.09 -41.62
N LYS A 116 -17.84 2.16 -42.84
CA LYS A 116 -18.27 1.37 -44.00
C LYS A 116 -17.13 1.25 -45.03
N THR A 117 -16.55 0.04 -45.05
CA THR A 117 -15.84 -0.64 -46.15
C THR A 117 -14.58 0.00 -46.78
N ALA A 118 -13.40 -0.55 -46.44
CA ALA A 118 -12.52 -1.27 -47.38
C ALA A 118 -11.22 -1.73 -46.68
N SER A 119 -10.77 -2.91 -47.08
CA SER A 119 -9.58 -3.64 -46.61
C SER A 119 -8.27 -2.83 -46.66
N THR A 120 -7.65 -2.63 -45.50
CA THR A 120 -6.20 -2.67 -45.31
C THR A 120 -5.95 -3.06 -43.86
N GLN A 121 -5.23 -4.15 -43.59
CA GLN A 121 -4.90 -4.61 -42.23
C GLN A 121 -3.92 -3.66 -41.55
N LYS A 122 -4.38 -2.46 -41.17
CA LYS A 122 -3.71 -1.64 -40.16
C LYS A 122 -4.12 -2.24 -38.83
N ARG A 123 -3.22 -3.00 -38.18
CA ARG A 123 -3.44 -3.51 -36.82
C ARG A 123 -4.01 -2.37 -35.98
N VAL A 124 -5.29 -2.46 -35.62
CA VAL A 124 -5.90 -1.55 -34.66
C VAL A 124 -5.07 -1.74 -33.39
N LYS A 125 -4.19 -0.78 -33.11
CA LYS A 125 -3.41 -0.76 -31.89
C LYS A 125 -4.42 -0.48 -30.81
N VAL A 126 -5.00 -1.54 -30.24
CA VAL A 126 -5.81 -1.46 -29.03
C VAL A 126 -4.97 -0.65 -28.06
N ASN A 127 -5.47 0.52 -27.65
CA ASN A 127 -4.76 1.36 -26.69
C ASN A 127 -4.66 0.57 -25.39
N GLU A 128 -3.51 -0.06 -25.15
CA GLU A 128 -3.26 -0.79 -23.91
C GLU A 128 -3.45 0.14 -22.71
N SER A 129 -4.14 -0.35 -21.67
CA SER A 129 -4.34 0.42 -20.45
C SER A 129 -2.99 0.78 -19.80
N LEU A 130 -2.94 1.90 -19.07
CA LEU A 130 -1.71 2.31 -18.36
C LEU A 130 -1.26 1.26 -17.34
N LEU A 131 -2.22 0.58 -16.69
CA LEU A 131 -1.94 -0.54 -15.79
C LEU A 131 -1.20 -1.67 -16.52
N HIS A 132 -1.73 -2.11 -17.66
CA HIS A 132 -1.08 -3.15 -18.45
C HIS A 132 0.30 -2.70 -18.95
N ARG A 133 0.39 -1.47 -19.48
CA ARG A 133 1.64 -0.96 -20.05
C ARG A 133 2.77 -0.82 -19.02
N PHE A 134 2.48 -0.30 -17.83
CA PHE A 134 3.49 0.07 -16.84
C PHE A 134 3.61 -0.88 -15.65
N ARG A 135 2.61 -1.74 -15.40
CA ARG A 135 2.53 -2.64 -14.23
C ARG A 135 2.31 -4.12 -14.57
N ARG A 136 2.38 -4.50 -15.84
CA ARG A 136 2.44 -5.91 -16.24
C ARG A 136 3.56 -6.64 -15.48
N LYS A 137 3.22 -7.74 -14.82
CA LYS A 137 4.11 -8.58 -13.99
C LYS A 137 4.74 -7.88 -12.78
N LYS A 138 4.26 -6.69 -12.40
CA LYS A 138 4.76 -5.93 -11.22
C LYS A 138 3.70 -5.71 -10.15
N GLY A 139 2.42 -5.69 -10.54
CA GLY A 139 1.31 -5.35 -9.66
C GLY A 139 1.10 -3.84 -9.58
N PHE A 140 -0.12 -3.43 -9.27
CA PHE A 140 -0.52 -2.04 -9.06
C PHE A 140 -0.11 -1.62 -7.65
N ALA A 141 0.80 -0.66 -7.53
CA ALA A 141 1.27 -0.24 -6.21
C ALA A 141 0.25 0.69 -5.56
N VAL A 142 0.10 0.63 -4.23
CA VAL A 142 -0.75 1.60 -3.50
C VAL A 142 -0.31 3.04 -3.76
N THR A 143 1.00 3.29 -3.91
CA THR A 143 1.56 4.59 -4.31
C THR A 143 1.26 4.99 -5.76
N ASP A 144 0.79 4.06 -6.59
CA ASP A 144 0.24 4.39 -7.91
C ASP A 144 -1.15 5.00 -7.80
N PHE A 145 -1.98 4.44 -6.92
CA PHE A 145 -3.32 4.96 -6.63
C PHE A 145 -3.29 6.29 -5.87
N THR A 146 -2.54 6.37 -4.78
CA THR A 146 -2.48 7.63 -4.02
C THR A 146 -1.78 8.74 -4.81
N GLY A 147 -0.87 8.38 -5.72
CA GLY A 147 -0.25 9.34 -6.62
C GLY A 147 -1.19 9.97 -7.65
N THR A 148 -2.38 9.40 -7.91
CA THR A 148 -3.38 10.00 -8.81
C THR A 148 -4.28 11.02 -8.12
N GLU A 149 -4.38 10.99 -6.79
CA GLU A 149 -5.34 11.81 -6.04
C GLU A 149 -5.11 13.32 -6.19
N TRP A 150 -3.85 13.77 -6.20
CA TRP A 150 -3.55 15.18 -6.43
C TRP A 150 -3.65 15.59 -7.91
N CYS A 151 -3.03 14.80 -8.80
CA CYS A 151 -2.97 15.11 -10.23
C CYS A 151 -2.70 13.85 -11.06
N GLU A 152 -3.74 13.34 -11.73
CA GLU A 152 -3.63 12.18 -12.61
C GLU A 152 -2.57 12.35 -13.71
N LYS A 153 -2.51 13.54 -14.33
CA LYS A 153 -1.51 13.83 -15.38
C LYS A 153 -0.09 13.79 -14.85
N GLN A 154 0.14 14.27 -13.61
CA GLN A 154 1.45 14.14 -12.97
C GLN A 154 1.85 12.68 -12.80
N LYS A 155 0.91 11.81 -12.39
CA LYS A 155 1.17 10.38 -12.30
C LYS A 155 1.50 9.79 -13.67
N VAL A 156 0.73 10.14 -14.71
CA VAL A 156 1.01 9.70 -16.09
C VAL A 156 2.41 10.13 -16.53
N PHE A 157 2.83 11.37 -16.27
CA PHE A 157 4.19 11.81 -16.57
C PHE A 157 5.24 11.03 -15.78
N SER A 158 5.02 10.74 -14.50
CA SER A 158 5.96 9.92 -13.71
C SER A 158 6.12 8.49 -14.26
N LEU A 159 5.07 7.94 -14.87
CA LEU A 159 5.13 6.62 -15.50
C LEU A 159 5.96 6.65 -16.80
N HIS A 160 5.87 7.74 -17.58
CA HIS A 160 6.57 7.86 -18.86
C HIS A 160 8.01 8.35 -18.72
N SER A 161 8.23 9.37 -17.88
CA SER A 161 9.52 10.06 -17.73
C SER A 161 10.35 9.54 -16.55
N GLY A 162 9.80 8.62 -15.76
CA GLY A 162 10.43 8.13 -14.53
C GLY A 162 10.07 8.96 -13.31
N SER A 163 10.50 8.46 -12.15
CA SER A 163 10.28 9.14 -10.87
C SER A 163 11.10 10.42 -10.78
N ARG A 164 10.55 11.43 -10.10
CA ARG A 164 11.31 12.63 -9.74
C ARG A 164 12.49 12.26 -8.85
N GLU A 165 13.54 13.07 -8.90
CA GLU A 165 14.66 12.96 -7.96
C GLU A 165 14.17 13.09 -6.52
N LYS A 166 14.79 12.32 -5.63
CA LYS A 166 14.43 12.33 -4.21
C LYS A 166 14.85 13.67 -3.62
N THR A 167 13.91 14.35 -2.98
CA THR A 167 14.22 15.58 -2.23
C THR A 167 14.82 15.21 -0.88
N LYS A 168 15.61 16.12 -0.28
CA LYS A 168 16.18 15.94 1.07
C LYS A 168 15.12 15.58 2.12
N ALA A 169 13.90 16.12 1.97
CA ALA A 169 12.79 15.81 2.86
C ALA A 169 12.31 14.36 2.70
N VAL A 170 12.24 13.84 1.46
CA VAL A 170 11.89 12.43 1.20
C VAL A 170 13.00 11.49 1.70
N GLU A 171 14.27 11.86 1.54
CA GLU A 171 15.38 11.08 2.07
C GLU A 171 15.38 11.02 3.60
N ALA A 172 15.13 12.15 4.27
CA ALA A 172 14.96 12.20 5.71
C ALA A 172 13.77 11.34 6.18
N GLY A 173 12.67 11.34 5.42
CA GLY A 173 11.54 10.44 5.63
C GLY A 173 11.96 8.97 5.57
N ILE A 174 12.60 8.55 4.48
CA ILE A 174 13.10 7.17 4.32
C ILE A 174 14.03 6.76 5.48
N ALA A 175 14.91 7.66 5.92
CA ALA A 175 15.80 7.40 7.06
C ALA A 175 15.03 7.23 8.38
N ARG A 176 13.96 8.01 8.59
CA ARG A 176 13.07 7.87 9.76
C ARG A 176 12.41 6.50 9.78
N HIS A 177 11.83 6.07 8.65
CA HIS A 177 11.20 4.74 8.54
C HIS A 177 12.19 3.62 8.79
N ALA A 178 13.39 3.69 8.21
CA ALA A 178 14.44 2.71 8.43
C ALA A 178 14.87 2.63 9.91
N MET A 179 14.90 3.76 10.62
CA MET A 179 15.19 3.79 12.05
C MET A 179 14.07 3.12 12.85
N LEU A 180 12.81 3.45 12.56
CA LEU A 180 11.64 2.88 13.20
C LEU A 180 11.54 1.37 12.97
N GLU A 181 11.82 0.89 11.77
CA GLU A 181 11.85 -0.54 11.48
C GLU A 181 12.96 -1.25 12.27
N ALA A 182 14.15 -0.65 12.38
CA ALA A 182 15.29 -1.21 13.10
C ALA A 182 15.08 -1.34 14.62
N GLU A 183 14.14 -0.59 15.20
CA GLU A 183 13.72 -0.74 16.60
C GLU A 183 13.10 -2.13 16.85
N VAL A 184 12.33 -2.60 15.86
CA VAL A 184 11.47 -3.78 15.94
C VAL A 184 12.12 -5.00 15.28
N VAL A 185 12.84 -4.82 14.17
CA VAL A 185 13.41 -5.92 13.39
C VAL A 185 14.88 -5.71 13.04
N LYS A 186 15.66 -6.80 13.06
CA LYS A 186 16.99 -6.88 12.44
C LYS A 186 16.90 -7.35 10.99
N LYS A 187 17.59 -6.65 10.09
CA LYS A 187 17.75 -7.04 8.67
C LYS A 187 19.02 -7.85 8.47
N ALA A 188 18.90 -9.02 7.86
CA ALA A 188 20.03 -9.75 7.30
C ALA A 188 20.10 -9.50 5.78
N LYS A 189 21.30 -9.25 5.26
CA LYS A 189 21.53 -9.05 3.82
C LYS A 189 21.53 -10.41 3.15
N VAL A 190 20.73 -10.56 2.10
CA VAL A 190 20.57 -11.80 1.32
C VAL A 190 20.80 -11.51 -0.16
N GLN A 191 21.49 -12.41 -0.86
CA GLN A 191 21.74 -12.31 -2.29
C GLN A 191 20.54 -12.80 -3.10
N VAL A 192 20.08 -11.95 -4.02
CA VAL A 192 18.98 -12.24 -4.95
C VAL A 192 19.54 -12.51 -6.33
N LYS A 193 19.29 -13.72 -6.84
CA LYS A 193 19.74 -14.18 -8.16
C LYS A 193 18.59 -14.17 -9.18
N SER A 194 17.36 -14.45 -8.76
CA SER A 194 16.19 -14.60 -9.63
C SER A 194 15.03 -13.64 -9.31
N ALA A 195 13.97 -13.67 -10.12
CA ALA A 195 12.74 -12.94 -9.80
C ALA A 195 11.94 -13.66 -8.71
N GLU A 196 12.03 -14.99 -8.71
CA GLU A 196 11.48 -15.92 -7.74
C GLU A 196 12.08 -15.66 -6.36
N ASP A 197 13.40 -15.49 -6.25
CA ASP A 197 14.10 -15.12 -5.00
C ASP A 197 13.53 -13.82 -4.41
N ARG A 198 13.27 -12.82 -5.27
CA ARG A 198 12.72 -11.53 -4.82
C ARG A 198 11.30 -11.68 -4.28
N TRP A 199 10.48 -12.54 -4.89
CA TRP A 199 9.13 -12.81 -4.41
C TRP A 199 9.12 -13.69 -3.17
N ALA A 200 10.00 -14.70 -3.11
CA ALA A 200 10.21 -15.53 -1.93
C ALA A 200 10.58 -14.67 -0.72
N LEU A 201 11.51 -13.72 -0.87
CA LEU A 201 11.86 -12.77 0.18
C LEU A 201 10.68 -11.90 0.62
N LYS A 202 9.83 -11.44 -0.31
CA LYS A 202 8.62 -10.67 0.05
C LYS A 202 7.64 -11.50 0.86
N LEU A 203 7.37 -12.73 0.44
CA LEU A 203 6.47 -13.65 1.14
C LEU A 203 7.03 -14.07 2.50
N LEU A 204 8.35 -14.26 2.59
CA LEU A 204 9.04 -14.55 3.85
C LEU A 204 8.97 -13.35 4.80
N ASN A 205 9.23 -12.13 4.32
CA ASN A 205 9.10 -10.91 5.12
C ASN A 205 7.64 -10.67 5.57
N PHE A 206 6.65 -10.99 4.73
CA PHE A 206 5.24 -10.96 5.13
C PHE A 206 4.95 -11.95 6.26
N THR A 207 5.36 -13.22 6.08
CA THR A 207 5.19 -14.27 7.09
C THR A 207 5.87 -13.89 8.40
N PHE A 208 7.07 -13.32 8.30
CA PHE A 208 7.80 -12.81 9.44
C PHE A 208 7.04 -11.70 10.17
N GLY A 209 6.57 -10.68 9.44
CA GLY A 209 5.85 -9.56 10.04
C GLY A 209 4.51 -9.99 10.65
N VAL A 210 3.80 -10.95 10.04
CA VAL A 210 2.57 -11.52 10.63
C VAL A 210 2.88 -12.28 11.92
N ASN A 211 3.91 -13.13 11.94
CA ASN A 211 4.32 -13.81 13.16
C ASN A 211 4.71 -12.81 14.25
N GLN A 212 5.49 -11.79 13.89
CA GLN A 212 5.87 -10.74 14.83
C GLN A 212 4.64 -10.03 15.39
N LEU A 213 3.67 -9.68 14.55
CA LEU A 213 2.42 -9.08 14.98
C LEU A 213 1.62 -9.99 15.93
N LEU A 214 1.61 -11.30 15.70
CA LEU A 214 0.90 -12.26 16.56
C LEU A 214 1.55 -12.43 17.94
N PHE A 215 2.88 -12.39 18.02
CA PHE A 215 3.63 -12.61 19.27
C PHE A 215 3.95 -11.34 20.04
N GLU A 216 4.35 -10.27 19.36
CA GLU A 216 4.78 -9.00 19.96
C GLU A 216 3.68 -7.93 19.91
N GLY A 217 2.62 -8.14 19.13
CA GLY A 217 1.52 -7.18 18.98
C GLY A 217 1.84 -5.98 18.07
N LEU A 218 3.02 -5.95 17.45
CA LEU A 218 3.50 -4.85 16.61
C LEU A 218 4.37 -5.40 15.48
N THR A 219 4.18 -4.90 14.27
CA THR A 219 5.14 -5.10 13.17
C THR A 219 5.27 -3.82 12.34
N ARG A 220 6.43 -3.65 11.68
CA ARG A 220 6.73 -2.48 10.84
C ARG A 220 7.20 -2.90 9.45
N GLU A 221 6.94 -2.05 8.47
CA GLU A 221 7.29 -2.23 7.06
C GLU A 221 6.79 -3.57 6.50
N LEU A 222 5.54 -3.93 6.83
CA LEU A 222 4.92 -5.20 6.44
C LEU A 222 4.58 -5.19 4.94
N PRO A 223 5.24 -6.01 4.10
CA PRO A 223 4.91 -6.07 2.68
C PRO A 223 3.58 -6.81 2.49
N VAL A 224 2.62 -6.16 1.84
CA VAL A 224 1.29 -6.74 1.57
C VAL A 224 1.01 -6.81 0.07
N MET A 225 0.22 -7.80 -0.30
CA MET A 225 -0.18 -8.03 -1.68
C MET A 225 -1.50 -8.80 -1.70
N GLY A 226 -2.35 -8.50 -2.67
CA GLY A 226 -3.64 -9.16 -2.82
C GLY A 226 -4.18 -9.01 -4.22
N LEU A 227 -5.09 -9.91 -4.61
CA LEU A 227 -5.82 -9.80 -5.87
C LEU A 227 -7.16 -9.12 -5.59
N ILE A 228 -7.27 -7.85 -6.00
CA ILE A 228 -8.47 -7.05 -5.79
C ILE A 228 -9.10 -6.81 -7.15
N GLU A 229 -10.33 -7.26 -7.36
CA GLU A 229 -11.09 -7.03 -8.60
C GLU A 229 -10.33 -7.43 -9.88
N GLY A 230 -9.57 -8.53 -9.80
CA GLY A 230 -8.75 -9.02 -10.93
C GLY A 230 -7.44 -8.24 -11.14
N VAL A 231 -7.11 -7.29 -10.28
CA VAL A 231 -5.86 -6.52 -10.30
C VAL A 231 -5.01 -6.88 -9.10
N TRP A 232 -3.80 -7.36 -9.34
CA TRP A 232 -2.81 -7.58 -8.27
C TRP A 232 -2.36 -6.24 -7.69
N MET A 233 -2.68 -5.99 -6.43
CA MET A 233 -2.22 -4.82 -5.68
C MET A 233 -1.05 -5.20 -4.77
N VAL A 234 -0.11 -4.26 -4.62
CA VAL A 234 1.09 -4.44 -3.78
C VAL A 234 1.39 -3.19 -2.96
N GLY A 235 1.93 -3.36 -1.77
CA GLY A 235 2.20 -2.27 -0.85
C GLY A 235 3.12 -2.66 0.29
N VAL A 236 3.48 -1.67 1.11
CA VAL A 236 4.23 -1.87 2.35
C VAL A 236 3.54 -1.02 3.41
N ILE A 237 3.02 -1.65 4.46
CA ILE A 237 2.37 -0.97 5.57
C ILE A 237 3.44 -0.56 6.57
N ASP A 238 3.51 0.72 6.90
CA ASP A 238 4.56 1.26 7.78
C ASP A 238 4.50 0.61 9.16
N GLU A 239 3.31 0.50 9.75
CA GLU A 239 3.12 -0.08 11.06
C GLU A 239 1.74 -0.73 11.21
N VAL A 240 1.72 -1.92 11.82
CA VAL A 240 0.50 -2.65 12.19
C VAL A 240 0.55 -2.99 13.67
N ARG A 241 -0.51 -2.67 14.39
CA ARG A 241 -0.67 -2.97 15.82
C ARG A 241 -1.83 -3.91 16.05
N MET A 242 -1.65 -4.83 17.00
CA MET A 242 -2.72 -5.64 17.57
C MET A 242 -3.28 -4.90 18.78
N LEU A 243 -4.55 -4.49 18.71
CA LEU A 243 -5.27 -3.92 19.83
C LEU A 243 -6.15 -4.98 20.48
N GLU A 244 -6.12 -5.06 21.80
CA GLU A 244 -7.09 -5.83 22.59
C GLU A 244 -8.31 -4.93 22.86
N THR A 245 -9.47 -5.41 22.44
CA THR A 245 -10.77 -4.77 22.68
C THR A 245 -11.66 -5.75 23.45
N ASP A 246 -12.70 -5.24 24.10
CA ASP A 246 -13.67 -6.07 24.83
C ASP A 246 -14.32 -7.15 23.94
N THR A 247 -14.36 -6.91 22.63
CA THR A 247 -14.94 -7.78 21.60
C THR A 247 -13.93 -8.71 20.92
N GLY A 248 -12.64 -8.65 21.27
CA GLY A 248 -11.58 -9.47 20.68
C GLY A 248 -10.36 -8.67 20.22
N ARG A 249 -9.59 -9.23 19.29
CA ARG A 249 -8.39 -8.59 18.74
C ARG A 249 -8.74 -7.80 17.47
N MET A 250 -8.32 -6.53 17.42
CA MET A 250 -8.49 -5.66 16.27
C MET A 250 -7.14 -5.20 15.72
N LEU A 251 -7.01 -5.11 14.39
CA LEU A 251 -5.82 -4.58 13.74
C LEU A 251 -5.94 -3.06 13.57
N MET A 252 -4.92 -2.32 14.01
CA MET A 252 -4.77 -0.91 13.69
C MET A 252 -3.62 -0.71 12.71
N LEU A 253 -3.92 -0.09 11.58
CA LEU A 253 -2.93 0.30 10.58
C LEU A 253 -2.51 1.75 10.83
N VAL A 254 -1.20 1.99 10.89
CA VAL A 254 -0.64 3.32 11.14
C VAL A 254 0.33 3.67 10.02
N ASP A 255 0.14 4.85 9.43
CA ASP A 255 1.00 5.41 8.40
C ASP A 255 1.74 6.61 9.01
N THR A 256 3.07 6.56 8.97
CA THR A 256 3.89 7.60 9.59
C THR A 256 4.37 8.58 8.52
N LYS A 257 3.93 9.83 8.58
CA LYS A 257 4.40 10.88 7.66
C LYS A 257 5.36 11.85 8.33
N THR A 258 6.52 12.04 7.72
CA THR A 258 7.47 13.08 8.14
C THR A 258 7.14 14.42 7.49
N ARG A 259 7.18 15.50 8.27
CA ARG A 259 7.02 16.87 7.76
C ARG A 259 8.22 17.75 8.14
N SER A 260 8.47 18.77 7.33
CA SER A 260 9.47 19.80 7.62
C SER A 260 8.96 20.90 8.54
N ARG A 261 7.64 21.07 8.61
CA ARG A 261 6.98 22.07 9.47
C ARG A 261 6.21 21.35 10.56
N ASP A 262 6.31 21.89 11.77
CA ASP A 262 5.55 21.44 12.93
C ASP A 262 4.14 22.02 12.90
N THR A 263 3.40 21.64 11.86
CA THR A 263 1.98 21.99 11.68
C THR A 263 1.22 20.77 11.20
N VAL A 264 -0.08 20.73 11.48
CA VAL A 264 -0.96 19.71 10.91
C VAL A 264 -1.02 19.91 9.38
N PRO A 265 -0.88 18.84 8.58
CA PRO A 265 -1.03 18.93 7.13
C PRO A 265 -2.42 19.43 6.75
N ALA A 266 -2.56 20.04 5.58
CA ALA A 266 -3.86 20.42 5.06
C ALA A 266 -4.68 19.18 4.64
N GLU A 267 -6.01 19.30 4.62
CA GLU A 267 -6.95 18.24 4.20
C GLU A 267 -6.51 17.45 2.95
N PRO A 268 -6.09 18.07 1.83
CA PRO A 268 -5.64 17.31 0.66
C PRO A 268 -4.41 16.41 0.93
N GLN A 269 -3.52 16.84 1.82
CA GLN A 269 -2.36 16.02 2.21
C GLN A 269 -2.77 14.87 3.14
N GLN A 270 -3.77 15.09 4.01
CA GLN A 270 -4.33 14.05 4.89
C GLN A 270 -5.06 13.00 4.05
N ARG A 271 -5.86 13.43 3.06
CA ARG A 271 -6.60 12.55 2.15
C ARG A 271 -5.69 11.52 1.47
N ASN A 272 -4.47 11.89 1.09
CA ASN A 272 -3.51 10.97 0.52
C ASN A 272 -3.15 9.82 1.47
N GLY A 273 -2.90 10.16 2.75
CA GLY A 273 -2.62 9.19 3.82
C GLY A 273 -3.84 8.32 4.14
N LYS A 274 -5.04 8.92 4.19
CA LYS A 274 -6.30 8.17 4.35
C LYS A 274 -6.45 7.12 3.25
N LEU A 275 -6.38 7.52 1.97
CA LEU A 275 -6.48 6.60 0.84
C LEU A 275 -5.42 5.50 0.87
N GLN A 276 -4.21 5.80 1.34
CA GLN A 276 -3.15 4.81 1.50
C GLN A 276 -3.56 3.73 2.52
N LEU A 277 -4.00 4.15 3.71
CA LEU A 277 -4.45 3.24 4.77
C LEU A 277 -5.68 2.42 4.35
N MET A 278 -6.63 3.05 3.66
CA MET A 278 -7.83 2.38 3.15
C MET A 278 -7.49 1.29 2.13
N CYS A 279 -6.55 1.57 1.21
CA CYS A 279 -6.04 0.56 0.28
C CYS A 279 -5.36 -0.61 0.99
N TYR A 280 -4.58 -0.34 2.04
CA TYR A 280 -3.93 -1.39 2.82
C TYR A 280 -4.95 -2.24 3.58
N LYS A 281 -5.96 -1.62 4.20
CA LYS A 281 -7.08 -2.32 4.81
C LYS A 281 -7.79 -3.22 3.80
N TYR A 282 -8.12 -2.69 2.62
CA TYR A 282 -8.79 -3.46 1.58
C TYR A 282 -7.96 -4.64 1.06
N ILE A 283 -6.64 -4.49 0.94
CA ILE A 283 -5.72 -5.61 0.64
C ILE A 283 -5.79 -6.67 1.73
N LEU A 284 -5.66 -6.28 3.00
CA LEU A 284 -5.72 -7.24 4.12
C LEU A 284 -7.08 -7.94 4.22
N ASP A 285 -8.17 -7.19 4.09
CA ASP A 285 -9.51 -7.74 4.13
C ASP A 285 -9.73 -8.74 2.98
N SER A 286 -9.22 -8.46 1.77
CA SER A 286 -9.32 -9.38 0.63
C SER A 286 -8.59 -10.72 0.83
N LEU A 287 -7.58 -10.75 1.71
CA LEU A 287 -6.83 -11.97 1.99
C LEU A 287 -7.61 -12.96 2.87
N ILE A 288 -8.61 -12.50 3.62
CA ILE A 288 -9.37 -13.32 4.58
C ILE A 288 -10.41 -14.22 3.88
N PRO A 289 -11.34 -13.70 3.05
CA PRO A 289 -12.42 -14.50 2.47
C PRO A 289 -12.00 -15.22 1.18
N ASP A 290 -11.27 -14.56 0.28
CA ASP A 290 -10.98 -15.08 -1.07
C ASP A 290 -9.75 -15.99 -1.11
N GLY A 291 -8.93 -15.93 -0.05
CA GLY A 291 -7.68 -16.67 0.07
C GLY A 291 -6.61 -16.27 -0.96
N PHE A 292 -5.47 -16.95 -0.90
CA PHE A 292 -4.35 -16.67 -1.80
C PHE A 292 -4.33 -17.65 -2.99
N SER A 293 -4.68 -17.16 -4.18
CA SER A 293 -4.62 -17.97 -5.41
C SER A 293 -3.19 -18.07 -5.96
N SER A 294 -2.49 -19.14 -5.57
CA SER A 294 -1.11 -19.39 -5.99
C SER A 294 -0.95 -19.46 -7.51
N ARG A 295 -1.88 -20.11 -8.23
CA ARG A 295 -1.84 -20.21 -9.69
C ARG A 295 -1.89 -18.82 -10.35
N GLN A 296 -2.86 -17.99 -9.97
CA GLN A 296 -2.99 -16.64 -10.51
C GLN A 296 -1.79 -15.77 -10.15
N PHE A 297 -1.18 -16.01 -8.99
CA PHE A 297 0.05 -15.36 -8.56
C PHE A 297 1.22 -15.72 -9.50
N PHE A 298 1.52 -17.00 -9.68
CA PHE A 298 2.60 -17.45 -10.56
C PHE A 298 2.38 -16.98 -12.01
N ASP A 299 1.15 -17.10 -12.52
CA ASP A 299 0.79 -16.69 -13.88
C ASP A 299 0.98 -15.18 -14.09
N PHE A 300 0.45 -14.35 -13.19
CA PHE A 300 0.51 -12.89 -13.32
C PHE A 300 1.94 -12.35 -13.22
N PHE A 301 2.71 -12.84 -12.24
CA PHE A 301 4.09 -12.40 -12.04
C PHE A 301 5.08 -13.12 -12.97
N SER A 302 4.60 -14.09 -13.77
CA SER A 302 5.41 -14.92 -14.68
C SER A 302 6.57 -15.61 -13.97
N LEU A 303 6.25 -16.23 -12.84
CA LEU A 303 7.19 -16.94 -11.98
C LEU A 303 7.11 -18.43 -12.25
N ASN A 304 8.25 -19.13 -12.18
CA ASN A 304 8.26 -20.58 -12.29
C ASN A 304 8.06 -21.22 -10.89
N PRO A 305 6.96 -21.96 -10.65
CA PRO A 305 6.72 -22.62 -9.36
C PRO A 305 7.72 -23.75 -9.05
N TYR A 306 8.46 -24.24 -10.05
CA TYR A 306 9.48 -25.28 -9.91
C TYR A 306 10.91 -24.71 -9.88
N SER A 307 11.07 -23.39 -9.80
CA SER A 307 12.40 -22.80 -9.66
C SER A 307 12.97 -23.10 -8.27
N THR A 308 14.21 -23.54 -8.23
CA THR A 308 14.97 -23.66 -6.98
C THR A 308 15.34 -22.26 -6.48
N LEU A 309 15.10 -21.99 -5.19
CA LEU A 309 15.51 -20.75 -4.54
C LEU A 309 17.01 -20.76 -4.24
N SER A 310 17.60 -19.59 -4.01
CA SER A 310 19.00 -19.52 -3.57
C SER A 310 19.22 -20.23 -2.22
N GLU A 311 20.42 -20.78 -2.03
CA GLU A 311 20.81 -21.50 -0.80
C GLU A 311 20.58 -20.64 0.46
N GLU A 312 20.98 -19.37 0.42
CA GLU A 312 20.83 -18.42 1.54
C GLU A 312 19.36 -18.17 1.93
N ILE A 313 18.45 -18.13 0.95
CA ILE A 313 17.00 -18.03 1.20
C ILE A 313 16.49 -19.34 1.79
N THR A 314 16.95 -20.48 1.28
CA THR A 314 16.54 -21.81 1.73
C THR A 314 17.01 -22.09 3.16
N GLU A 315 18.24 -21.71 3.51
CA GLU A 315 18.78 -21.75 4.87
C GLU A 315 17.96 -20.88 5.82
N SER A 316 17.61 -19.67 5.39
CA SER A 316 16.73 -18.79 6.15
C SER A 316 15.39 -19.49 6.41
N ILE A 317 14.71 -19.99 5.38
CA ILE A 317 13.43 -20.72 5.50
C ILE A 317 13.54 -21.93 6.43
N THR A 318 14.63 -22.71 6.32
CA THR A 318 14.88 -23.91 7.12
C THR A 318 15.09 -23.57 8.59
N SER A 319 15.81 -22.47 8.88
CA SER A 319 16.01 -21.98 10.26
C SER A 319 14.69 -21.65 10.97
N PHE A 320 13.64 -21.36 10.20
CA PHE A 320 12.30 -21.07 10.71
C PHE A 320 11.37 -22.29 10.75
N GLY A 321 11.86 -23.49 10.43
CA GLY A 321 11.09 -24.73 10.50
C GLY A 321 10.17 -24.98 9.31
N PHE A 322 10.35 -24.27 8.20
CA PHE A 322 9.66 -24.56 6.94
C PHE A 322 10.53 -25.45 6.04
N THR A 323 9.93 -26.50 5.46
CA THR A 323 10.62 -27.34 4.47
C THR A 323 10.39 -26.76 3.07
N ALA A 324 11.35 -26.00 2.54
CA ALA A 324 11.35 -25.68 1.11
C ALA A 324 11.80 -26.91 0.31
N LYS A 325 11.09 -27.24 -0.78
CA LYS A 325 11.57 -28.26 -1.71
C LYS A 325 12.80 -27.74 -2.45
N ILE A 326 13.88 -28.51 -2.34
CA ILE A 326 15.12 -28.40 -3.13
C ILE A 326 14.85 -28.90 -4.54
#